data_AF-A0A2S7QI71-F1
#
_entry.id   AF-A0A2S7QI71-F1
#
_cell.length_a   1.000
_cell.length_b   1.000
_cell.length_c   1.000
_cell.angle_alpha   90.00
_cell.angle_beta   90.00
_cell.angle_gamma   90.00
#
_symmetry.space_group_name_H-M   'P 1'
#
loop_
_entity.id
_entity.type
_entity.pdbx_description
1 polymer ?
#
loop_
_entity_poly.entity_id
_entity_poly.type
_entity_poly.pdbx_seq_one_letter_code
_entity_poly.pdbx_strand_id
1 'polypeptide(L)'
;MDVSKTLLPNAPPVSVNPYWRKTLINAVYRANINYTDFEANSRNQNFMTDVIGPLLAALTPGGAVYVNEADFQQRDWKEVFYGANYERLDEIKRRWDPEDRFYALGAVGSDRWVQRSDGRLCRV
;
A
#
# COMPACT_ATOMS: atom_id res chain seq x y z
N MET A 1 -8.93 24.55 -10.34
CA MET A 1 -7.68 24.70 -9.55
C MET A 1 -6.83 23.48 -9.87
N ASP A 2 -5.67 23.67 -10.51
CA ASP A 2 -4.78 22.56 -10.89
C ASP A 2 -4.00 22.10 -9.65
N VAL A 3 -4.57 21.16 -8.89
CA VAL A 3 -3.93 20.55 -7.71
C VAL A 3 -2.76 19.64 -8.08
N SER A 4 -2.48 19.46 -9.37
CA SER A 4 -1.34 18.66 -9.82
C SER A 4 0.01 19.34 -9.64
N LYS A 5 0.01 20.66 -9.40
CA LYS A 5 1.21 21.48 -9.32
C LYS A 5 1.39 22.06 -7.92
N THR A 6 2.63 22.01 -7.43
CA THR A 6 2.99 22.72 -6.22
C THR A 6 2.93 24.22 -6.47
N LEU A 7 2.06 24.92 -5.72
CA LEU A 7 1.84 26.36 -5.88
C LEU A 7 2.93 27.22 -5.20
N LEU A 8 3.75 26.60 -4.35
CA LEU A 8 4.85 27.26 -3.64
C LEU A 8 6.15 27.09 -4.45
N PRO A 9 6.77 28.20 -4.91
CA PRO A 9 8.11 28.15 -5.48
C PRO A 9 9.09 27.51 -4.50
N ASN A 10 9.92 26.59 -4.98
CA ASN A 10 10.95 25.87 -4.19
C ASN A 10 10.43 25.01 -3.04
N ALA A 11 9.16 24.60 -3.05
CA ALA A 11 8.70 23.61 -2.08
C ALA A 11 9.51 22.31 -2.17
N PRO A 12 9.95 21.74 -1.04
CA PRO A 12 10.68 20.48 -1.06
C PRO A 12 9.82 19.34 -1.62
N PRO A 13 10.41 18.37 -2.32
CA PRO A 13 9.69 17.19 -2.78
C PRO A 13 9.16 16.40 -1.56
N VAL A 14 7.99 15.78 -1.72
CA VAL A 14 7.35 14.95 -0.69
C VAL A 14 7.27 13.49 -1.15
N SER A 15 7.17 12.56 -0.21
CA SER A 15 7.11 11.12 -0.48
C SER A 15 5.72 10.60 -0.88
N VAL A 16 4.70 11.47 -0.87
CA VAL A 16 3.33 11.10 -1.24
C VAL A 16 3.29 10.59 -2.68
N ASN A 17 2.61 9.45 -2.93
CA ASN A 17 2.44 8.90 -4.27
C ASN A 17 1.93 10.01 -5.24
N PRO A 18 2.63 10.27 -6.36
CA PRO A 18 2.26 11.35 -7.27
C PRO A 18 0.83 11.27 -7.82
N TYR A 19 0.20 10.09 -7.86
CA TYR A 19 -1.18 9.96 -8.33
C TYR A 19 -2.18 10.76 -7.47
N TRP A 20 -1.89 10.98 -6.19
CA TRP A 20 -2.71 11.82 -5.30
C TRP A 20 -2.92 13.24 -5.83
N ARG A 21 -1.99 13.74 -6.64
CA ARG A 21 -2.06 15.06 -7.29
C ARG A 21 -3.07 15.14 -8.44
N LYS A 22 -3.54 13.98 -8.92
CA LYS A 22 -4.57 13.84 -9.97
C LYS A 22 -5.87 13.24 -9.43
N THR A 23 -5.90 12.88 -8.14
CA THR A 23 -7.02 12.19 -7.51
C THR A 23 -8.04 13.21 -7.00
N LEU A 24 -9.31 13.04 -7.38
CA LEU A 24 -10.41 13.85 -6.87
C LEU A 24 -11.14 13.19 -5.70
N ILE A 25 -11.22 11.85 -5.70
CA ILE A 25 -11.99 11.06 -4.74
C ILE A 25 -11.09 9.94 -4.19
N ASN A 26 -11.03 9.81 -2.87
CA ASN A 26 -10.59 8.59 -2.21
C ASN A 26 -11.84 7.80 -1.79
N ALA A 27 -11.96 6.55 -2.22
CA ALA A 27 -13.09 5.68 -1.90
C ALA A 27 -12.60 4.44 -1.17
N VAL A 28 -13.21 4.15 -0.02
CA VAL A 28 -12.85 3.02 0.84
C VAL A 28 -13.95 1.98 0.78
N TYR A 29 -13.55 0.75 0.48
CA TYR A 29 -14.45 -0.40 0.46
C TYR A 29 -14.06 -1.36 1.57
N ARG A 30 -15.06 -1.85 2.30
CA ARG A 30 -14.84 -2.77 3.42
C ARG A 30 -15.95 -3.80 3.50
N ALA A 31 -15.60 -5.02 3.89
CA ALA A 31 -16.55 -5.98 4.42
C ALA A 31 -16.71 -5.76 5.94
N ASN A 32 -17.90 -6.02 6.47
CA ASN A 32 -18.11 -6.02 7.92
C ASN A 32 -17.56 -7.31 8.54
N ILE A 33 -17.05 -7.21 9.77
CA ILE A 33 -16.63 -8.38 10.54
C ILE A 33 -17.86 -9.14 11.01
N ASN A 34 -17.89 -10.44 10.73
CA ASN A 34 -18.83 -11.38 11.30
C ASN A 34 -18.21 -12.00 12.56
N TYR A 35 -18.81 -11.73 13.72
CA TYR A 35 -18.33 -12.21 15.02
C TYR A 35 -18.78 -13.64 15.37
N THR A 36 -19.65 -14.24 14.55
CA THR A 36 -20.16 -15.61 14.76
C THR A 36 -19.72 -16.61 13.70
N ASP A 37 -19.31 -16.14 12.51
CA ASP A 37 -18.70 -16.95 11.45
C ASP A 37 -17.35 -16.33 11.03
N PHE A 38 -16.26 -16.84 11.60
CA PHE A 38 -14.90 -16.38 11.29
C PHE A 38 -14.43 -16.80 9.90
N GLU A 39 -14.89 -17.94 9.38
CA GLU A 39 -14.58 -18.39 8.03
C GLU A 39 -15.18 -17.44 6.99
N ALA A 40 -16.34 -16.84 7.27
CA ALA A 40 -16.89 -15.76 6.43
C ALA A 40 -15.94 -14.56 6.35
N ASN A 41 -15.21 -14.23 7.41
CA ASN A 41 -14.26 -13.12 7.39
C ASN A 41 -13.10 -13.39 6.44
N SER A 42 -12.53 -14.60 6.47
CA SER A 42 -11.47 -15.00 5.53
C SER A 42 -11.98 -15.04 4.09
N ARG A 43 -13.19 -15.56 3.84
CA ARG A 43 -13.82 -15.51 2.52
C ARG A 43 -14.01 -14.07 2.02
N ASN A 44 -14.47 -13.17 2.90
CA ASN A 44 -14.67 -11.77 2.58
C ASN A 44 -13.35 -11.04 2.30
N GLN A 45 -12.29 -11.34 3.06
CA GLN A 45 -10.94 -10.81 2.80
C GLN A 45 -10.46 -11.23 1.41
N ASN A 46 -10.54 -12.51 1.08
CA ASN A 46 -10.14 -12.99 -0.25
C ASN A 46 -11.02 -12.41 -1.36
N PHE A 47 -12.32 -12.23 -1.13
CA PHE A 47 -13.20 -11.54 -2.07
C PHE A 47 -12.76 -10.09 -2.33
N MET A 48 -12.33 -9.37 -1.28
CA MET A 48 -11.76 -8.03 -1.45
C MET A 48 -10.47 -8.05 -2.28
N THR A 49 -9.55 -8.97 -1.98
CA THR A 49 -8.25 -9.10 -2.65
C THR A 49 -8.36 -9.56 -4.10
N ASP A 50 -9.20 -10.55 -4.37
CA ASP A 50 -9.21 -11.28 -5.65
C ASP A 50 -10.32 -10.82 -6.59
N VAL A 51 -11.33 -10.10 -6.09
CA VAL A 51 -12.45 -9.60 -6.91
C VAL A 51 -12.53 -8.09 -6.87
N ILE A 52 -12.72 -7.48 -5.69
CA ILE A 52 -12.99 -6.04 -5.60
C ILE A 52 -11.76 -5.21 -5.97
N GLY A 53 -10.58 -5.54 -5.43
CA GLY A 53 -9.33 -4.84 -5.71
C GLY A 53 -9.03 -4.74 -7.22
N PRO A 54 -8.99 -5.87 -7.96
CA PRO A 54 -8.78 -5.86 -9.41
C PRO A 54 -9.84 -5.08 -10.19
N LEU A 55 -11.12 -5.16 -9.80
CA LEU A 55 -12.18 -4.39 -10.44
C LEU A 55 -11.99 -2.88 -10.24
N LEU A 56 -11.62 -2.45 -9.04
CA LEU A 56 -11.33 -1.04 -8.76
C LEU A 56 -10.10 -0.56 -9.53
N ALA A 57 -9.01 -1.34 -9.57
CA ALA A 57 -7.81 -1.01 -10.33
C ALA A 57 -8.10 -0.87 -11.83
N ALA A 58 -8.98 -1.72 -12.39
CA ALA A 58 -9.41 -1.63 -13.78
C ALA A 58 -10.23 -0.36 -14.08
N LEU A 59 -11.00 0.13 -13.10
CA LEU A 59 -11.78 1.37 -13.21
C LEU A 59 -10.92 2.63 -13.07
N THR A 60 -9.76 2.54 -12.39
CA THR A 60 -8.83 3.66 -12.17
C THR A 60 -7.41 3.36 -12.65
N PRO A 61 -7.18 3.18 -13.97
CA PRO A 61 -5.86 2.85 -14.49
C PRO A 61 -4.78 3.85 -14.07
N GLY A 62 -3.63 3.32 -13.62
CA GLY A 62 -2.52 4.11 -13.08
C GLY A 62 -2.79 4.71 -11.70
N GLY A 63 -3.83 4.23 -11.01
CA GLY A 63 -4.27 4.67 -9.70
C GLY A 63 -3.28 4.48 -8.56
N ALA A 64 -3.67 4.96 -7.38
CA ALA A 64 -2.96 4.70 -6.13
C ALA A 64 -3.91 4.15 -5.08
N VAL A 65 -3.35 3.39 -4.15
CA VAL A 65 -4.06 2.90 -2.96
C VAL A 65 -3.49 3.60 -1.74
N TYR A 66 -4.37 4.06 -0.86
CA TYR A 66 -3.95 4.70 0.37
C TYR A 66 -3.46 3.67 1.37
N VAL A 67 -2.15 3.66 1.65
CA VAL A 67 -1.50 2.66 2.51
C VAL A 67 -2.14 2.49 3.90
N ASN A 68 -2.75 3.55 4.46
CA ASN A 68 -3.40 3.48 5.77
C ASN A 68 -4.81 2.85 5.76
N GLU A 69 -5.40 2.64 4.58
CA GLU A 69 -6.74 2.08 4.38
C GLU A 69 -6.72 0.94 3.33
N ALA A 70 -5.58 0.23 3.24
CA ALA A 70 -5.32 -0.75 2.20
C ALA A 70 -5.58 -2.20 2.63
N ASP A 71 -5.71 -3.08 1.63
CA ASP A 71 -5.66 -4.52 1.80
C ASP A 71 -4.23 -4.98 2.12
N PHE A 72 -4.06 -5.75 3.19
CA PHE A 72 -2.76 -6.30 3.58
C PHE A 72 -2.25 -7.35 2.57
N GLN A 73 -3.13 -7.88 1.71
CA GLN A 73 -2.80 -8.85 0.66
C GLN A 73 -2.49 -8.20 -0.70
N GLN A 74 -2.40 -6.86 -0.77
CA GLN A 74 -2.11 -6.14 -2.01
C GLN A 74 -0.78 -6.62 -2.65
N ARG A 75 -0.85 -7.17 -3.87
CA ARG A 75 0.29 -7.85 -4.51
C ARG A 75 1.32 -6.87 -5.09
N ASP A 76 0.84 -5.82 -5.74
CA ASP A 76 1.60 -4.72 -6.36
C ASP A 76 1.76 -3.52 -5.43
N TRP A 77 1.74 -3.75 -4.11
CA TRP A 77 1.75 -2.71 -3.06
C TRP A 77 2.84 -1.65 -3.22
N LYS A 78 4.03 -2.02 -3.70
CA LYS A 78 5.14 -1.08 -3.93
C LYS A 78 4.73 0.05 -4.88
N GLU A 79 4.08 -0.33 -5.97
CA GLU A 79 3.63 0.59 -7.01
C GLU A 79 2.41 1.38 -6.53
N VAL A 80 1.37 0.71 -6.04
CA VAL A 80 0.12 1.41 -5.72
C VAL A 80 0.22 2.26 -4.45
N PHE A 81 1.05 1.91 -3.47
CA PHE A 81 1.21 2.69 -2.24
C PHE A 81 2.23 3.83 -2.40
N TYR A 82 3.37 3.56 -3.05
CA TYR A 82 4.51 4.48 -3.09
C TYR A 82 4.81 5.03 -4.50
N GLY A 83 4.46 4.28 -5.54
CA GLY A 83 4.66 4.64 -6.94
C GLY A 83 6.12 4.95 -7.24
N ALA A 84 6.34 6.01 -8.02
CA ALA A 84 7.67 6.46 -8.43
C ALA A 84 8.61 6.82 -7.26
N ASN A 85 8.10 6.97 -6.02
CA ASN A 85 8.93 7.27 -4.86
C ASN A 85 9.54 6.02 -4.20
N TYR A 86 9.12 4.81 -4.57
CA TYR A 86 9.51 3.59 -3.85
C TYR A 86 11.03 3.40 -3.77
N GLU A 87 11.74 3.53 -4.89
CA GLU A 87 13.19 3.29 -4.95
C GLU A 87 13.95 4.23 -4.02
N ARG A 88 13.65 5.53 -4.08
CA ARG A 88 14.25 6.53 -3.16
C ARG A 88 13.91 6.26 -1.70
N LEU A 89 12.69 5.82 -1.41
CA LEU A 89 12.30 5.45 -0.05
C LEU A 89 13.08 4.22 0.42
N ASP A 90 13.32 3.22 -0.44
CA ASP A 90 14.10 2.05 -0.11
C ASP A 90 15.58 2.38 0.13
N GLU A 91 16.16 3.30 -0.65
CA GLU A 91 17.50 3.85 -0.38
C GLU A 91 17.59 4.49 1.01
N ILE A 92 16.61 5.30 1.37
CA ILE A 92 16.52 5.94 2.70
C ILE A 92 16.38 4.86 3.78
N LYS A 93 15.51 3.86 3.58
CA LYS A 93 15.33 2.75 4.51
C LYS A 93 16.63 1.99 4.74
N ARG A 94 17.37 1.63 3.69
CA ARG A 94 18.67 0.93 3.81
C ARG A 94 19.73 1.78 4.50
N ARG A 95 19.71 3.10 4.31
CA ARG A 95 20.65 4.01 4.98
C ARG A 95 20.41 4.10 6.49
N TRP A 96 19.16 4.15 6.92
CA TRP A 96 18.80 4.42 8.31
C TRP A 96 18.44 3.18 9.12
N ASP A 97 18.01 2.11 8.46
CA ASP A 97 17.72 0.81 9.06
C ASP A 97 18.31 -0.33 8.19
N PRO A 98 19.65 -0.41 8.09
CA PRO A 98 20.34 -1.40 7.25
C PRO A 98 20.11 -2.85 7.68
N GLU A 99 19.72 -3.06 8.94
CA GLU A 99 19.45 -4.38 9.52
C GLU A 99 17.97 -4.77 9.45
N ASP A 100 17.12 -3.92 8.87
CA ASP A 100 15.65 -4.11 8.80
C ASP A 100 14.98 -4.36 10.16
N ARG A 101 15.41 -3.64 11.21
CA ARG A 101 14.85 -3.78 12.56
C ARG A 101 13.39 -3.35 12.63
N PHE A 102 12.98 -2.39 11.79
CA PHE A 102 11.60 -1.92 11.71
C PHE A 102 10.87 -2.59 10.55
N TYR A 103 10.09 -3.61 10.84
CA TYR A 103 9.26 -4.33 9.86
C TYR A 103 7.78 -3.97 10.03
N ALA A 104 7.09 -3.79 8.90
CA ALA A 104 5.64 -3.80 8.81
C ALA A 104 5.25 -4.35 7.43
N LEU A 105 4.20 -5.16 7.35
CA LEU A 105 3.72 -5.73 6.08
C LEU A 105 3.29 -4.60 5.12
N GLY A 106 3.80 -4.64 3.89
CA GLY A 106 3.52 -3.60 2.88
C GLY A 106 4.30 -2.29 3.09
N ALA A 107 5.17 -2.21 4.10
CA ALA A 107 6.08 -1.08 4.27
C ALA A 107 7.30 -1.18 3.34
N VAL A 108 7.94 -0.05 3.06
CA VAL A 108 9.18 0.01 2.27
C VAL A 108 10.23 -0.97 2.81
N GLY A 109 10.72 -1.85 1.93
CA GLY A 109 11.70 -2.89 2.26
C GLY A 109 11.16 -4.15 2.94
N SER A 110 9.85 -4.23 3.20
CA SER A 110 9.24 -5.40 3.85
C SER A 110 9.34 -6.70 3.04
N ASP A 111 9.53 -6.60 1.72
CA ASP A 111 9.74 -7.73 0.80
C ASP A 111 11.07 -8.46 0.99
N ARG A 112 11.99 -7.92 1.79
CA ARG A 112 13.20 -8.65 2.23
C ARG A 112 12.89 -9.72 3.27
N TRP A 113 11.66 -9.78 3.75
CA TRP A 113 11.21 -10.70 4.79
C TRP A 113 9.91 -11.40 4.39
N VAL A 114 9.72 -12.59 4.92
CA VAL A 114 8.49 -13.37 4.78
C VAL A 114 8.04 -13.86 6.15
N GLN A 115 6.75 -13.69 6.44
CA GLN A 115 6.13 -14.30 7.61
C GLN A 115 5.75 -15.74 7.27
N ARG A 116 6.25 -16.70 8.06
CA ARG A 116 5.90 -18.12 7.93
C ARG A 116 4.53 -18.40 8.54
N SER A 117 3.97 -19.56 8.24
CA SER A 117 2.67 -20.01 8.76
C SER A 117 2.62 -20.12 10.28
N ASP A 118 3.78 -20.26 10.95
CA ASP A 118 3.90 -20.26 12.41
C ASP A 118 4.10 -18.86 13.01
N GLY A 119 3.99 -17.81 12.19
CA GLY A 119 4.11 -16.42 12.59
C GLY A 119 5.54 -15.88 12.64
N ARG A 120 6.58 -16.71 12.50
CA ARG A 120 7.98 -16.25 12.50
C ARG A 120 8.28 -15.41 11.27
N LEU A 121 9.00 -14.32 11.47
CA LEU A 121 9.54 -13.48 10.40
C LEU A 121 10.95 -13.97 10.01
N CYS A 122 11.17 -14.28 8.74
CA CYS A 122 12.45 -14.77 8.21
C CYS A 122 12.89 -13.92 7.01
N ARG A 123 14.20 -13.72 6.85
CA ARG A 123 14.71 -13.11 5.61
C ARG A 123 14.42 -14.05 4.44
N VAL A 124 14.04 -13.45 3.31
CA VAL A 124 13.86 -14.16 2.03
C VAL A 124 15.21 -14.56 1.46
#